data_AF-A0A8I0H7E8-F1
#
_entry.id   AF-A0A8I0H7E8-F1
#
_cell.length_a   1.000
_cell.length_b   1.000
_cell.length_c   1.000
_cell.angle_alpha   90.00
_cell.angle_beta   90.00
_cell.angle_gamma   90.00
#
_symmetry.space_group_name_H-M   'P 1'
#
loop_
_entity.id
_entity.type
_entity.pdbx_description
1 polymer ?
#
loop_
_entity_poly.entity_id
_entity_poly.type
_entity_poly.pdbx_seq_one_letter_code
_entity_poly.pdbx_strand_id
1 'polypeptide(L)' 'MSEIFYCKNCGGIMEFDAATQSLKCPHCGEEQKIDANRSAVREHKLTAEARQMVRVQDKKSTTMQCPSCGAMVEVEP' A
#
# COMPACT_ATOMS: atom_id res chain seq x y z
N MET A 1 -2.98 4.34 5.79
CA MET A 1 -2.47 5.69 5.48
C MET A 1 -1.22 5.53 4.63
N SER A 2 -1.19 6.11 3.43
CA SER A 2 0.04 6.22 2.62
C SER A 2 0.90 7.36 3.17
N GLU A 3 2.19 7.09 3.42
CA GLU A 3 3.16 8.14 3.75
C GLU A 3 3.52 8.95 2.50
N ILE A 4 3.62 10.28 2.66
CA ILE A 4 4.01 11.22 1.61
C ILE A 4 5.40 11.75 1.94
N PHE A 5 6.32 11.67 0.97
CA PHE A 5 7.70 12.16 1.11
C PHE A 5 7.84 13.51 0.41
N TYR A 6 8.30 14.52 1.16
CA TYR A 6 8.53 15.87 0.63
C TYR A 6 10.01 16.08 0.29
N CYS A 7 10.27 16.71 -0.85
CA CYS A 7 11.59 17.07 -1.30
C CYS A 7 12.19 18.16 -0.40
N LYS A 8 13.38 17.91 0.16
CA LYS A 8 14.09 18.88 1.01
C LYS A 8 14.60 20.11 0.24
N ASN A 9 14.72 20.02 -1.09
CA ASN A 9 15.25 21.09 -1.93
C ASN A 9 14.15 22.07 -2.41
N CYS A 10 12.97 21.57 -2.80
CA CYS A 10 11.90 22.42 -3.36
C CYS A 10 10.53 22.28 -2.67
N GLY A 11 10.36 21.36 -1.71
CA GLY A 11 9.08 21.10 -1.03
C GLY A 11 8.06 20.30 -1.84
N GLY A 12 8.36 19.95 -3.10
CA GLY A 12 7.48 19.12 -3.93
C GLY A 12 7.36 17.67 -3.41
N ILE A 13 6.28 16.98 -3.80
CA ILE A 13 6.09 15.56 -3.47
C ILE A 13 7.10 14.73 -4.29
N MET A 14 7.74 13.77 -3.64
CA MET A 14 8.68 12.85 -4.28
C MET A 14 7.99 11.57 -4.73
N GLU A 15 8.48 11.00 -5.84
CA GLU A 15 7.98 9.76 -6.42
C GLU A 15 9.06 8.69 -6.39
N PHE A 16 8.66 7.42 -6.25
CA PHE A 16 9.60 6.30 -6.30
C PHE A 16 9.94 5.92 -7.74
N ASP A 17 11.24 5.94 -8.07
CA ASP A 17 11.77 5.46 -9.34
C ASP A 17 12.23 4.01 -9.19
N ALA A 18 11.54 3.09 -9.86
CA ALA A 18 11.84 1.67 -9.84
C ALA A 18 13.18 1.31 -10.52
N ALA A 19 13.64 2.11 -11.50
CA ALA A 19 14.88 1.84 -12.21
C ALA A 19 16.11 2.06 -11.30
N THR A 20 16.08 3.13 -10.50
CA THR A 20 17.17 3.49 -9.58
C THR A 20 16.94 3.02 -8.15
N GLN A 21 15.72 2.56 -7.82
CA GLN A 21 15.28 2.25 -6.45
C GLN A 21 15.51 3.44 -5.50
N SER A 22 15.17 4.64 -5.96
CA SER A 22 15.35 5.89 -5.22
C SER A 22 14.09 6.75 -5.29
N LEU A 23 14.00 7.75 -4.42
CA LEU A 23 12.98 8.79 -4.53
C LEU A 23 13.49 9.91 -5.43
N LYS A 24 12.72 10.28 -6.45
CA LYS A 24 13.02 11.39 -7.35
C LYS A 24 11.96 12.47 -7.25
N CYS A 25 12.39 13.72 -7.23
CA CYS A 25 11.49 14.86 -7.28
C CYS A 25 11.20 15.24 -8.74
N PRO A 26 9.94 15.14 -9.23
CA PRO A 26 9.60 15.52 -10.61
C PRO A 26 9.70 17.03 -10.86
N HIS A 27 9.76 17.85 -9.80
CA HIS A 27 9.80 19.31 -9.92
C HIS A 27 11.21 19.87 -10.10
N CYS A 28 12.20 19.39 -9.33
CA CYS A 28 13.57 19.93 -9.37
C CYS A 28 14.65 18.90 -9.73
N GLY A 29 14.29 17.61 -9.87
CA GLY A 29 15.21 16.54 -10.21
C GLY A 29 16.06 16.00 -9.06
N GLU A 30 15.86 16.49 -7.82
CA GLU A 30 16.55 15.98 -6.64
C GLU A 30 16.31 14.48 -6.46
N GLU A 31 17.38 13.73 -6.19
CA GLU A 31 17.34 12.28 -6.00
C GLU A 31 17.79 11.90 -4.59
N GLN A 32 16.96 11.14 -3.89
CA GLN A 32 17.26 10.60 -2.57
C GLN A 32 17.35 9.08 -2.62
N LYS A 33 18.54 8.54 -2.34
CA LYS A 33 18.76 7.10 -2.26
C LYS A 33 18.04 6.50 -1.07
N ILE A 34 17.39 5.37 -1.30
CA ILE A 34 16.79 4.55 -0.25
C ILE A 34 17.81 3.49 0.13
N ASP A 35 18.03 3.31 1.44
CA ASP A 35 18.90 2.24 1.91
C ASP A 35 18.22 0.89 1.65
N ALA A 36 18.86 0.06 0.84
CA ALA A 36 18.36 -1.26 0.52
C ALA A 36 18.69 -2.19 1.70
N ASN A 37 17.72 -2.45 2.56
CA ASN A 37 17.86 -3.48 3.58
C ASN A 37 17.91 -4.86 2.91
N ARG A 38 19.12 -5.38 2.72
CA ARG A 38 19.39 -6.71 2.15
C ARG A 38 19.59 -7.78 3.22
N SER A 39 19.06 -7.57 4.43
CA SER A 39 19.03 -8.64 5.42
C SER A 39 18.32 -9.86 4.86
N ALA A 40 18.71 -11.05 5.34
CA ALA A 40 18.11 -12.29 4.91
C ALA A 40 16.60 -12.24 5.16
N VAL A 41 15.80 -12.38 4.09
CA VAL A 41 14.35 -12.48 4.21
C VAL A 41 14.04 -13.70 5.05
N ARG A 42 13.45 -13.48 6.23
CA ARG A 42 13.06 -14.57 7.11
C ARG A 42 11.76 -15.17 6.59
N GLU A 43 11.85 -16.36 6.00
CA GLU A 43 10.68 -17.12 5.61
C GLU A 43 9.92 -17.59 6.87
N HIS A 44 8.66 -17.18 6.96
CA HIS A 44 7.73 -17.68 7.96
C HIS A 44 6.88 -18.80 7.34
N LYS A 45 7.00 -20.02 7.86
CA LYS A 45 6.18 -21.14 7.40
C LYS A 45 4.71 -20.83 7.67
N LEU A 46 3.88 -20.94 6.65
CA LEU A 46 2.43 -20.93 6.80
C LEU A 46 1.99 -22.29 7.36
N THR A 47 2.11 -22.47 8.67
CA THR A 47 1.76 -23.73 9.35
C THR A 47 0.25 -23.97 9.32
N ALA A 48 -0.17 -25.21 9.56
CA ALA A 48 -1.58 -25.56 9.61
C ALA A 48 -2.32 -24.75 10.69
N GLU A 49 -1.68 -24.53 11.84
CA GLU A 49 -2.19 -23.73 12.94
C GLU A 49 -2.32 -22.25 12.53
N ALA A 50 -1.32 -21.69 11.83
CA ALA A 50 -1.36 -20.32 11.32
C ALA A 50 -2.50 -20.12 10.30
N ARG A 51 -2.78 -21.11 9.45
CA ARG A 51 -3.96 -21.08 8.55
C ARG A 51 -5.27 -21.14 9.32
N GLN A 52 -5.35 -21.96 10.37
CA GLN A 52 -6.56 -22.15 11.14
C GLN A 52 -6.89 -20.96 12.07
N MET A 53 -5.87 -20.18 12.46
CA MET A 53 -6.05 -18.92 13.20
C MET A 53 -6.55 -17.76 12.32
N VAL A 54 -6.42 -17.83 10.99
CA VAL A 54 -7.08 -16.88 10.09
C VAL A 54 -8.58 -17.16 10.14
N ARG A 55 -9.26 -16.50 11.07
CA ARG A 55 -10.70 -16.53 11.18
C ARG A 55 -11.27 -15.61 10.10
N VAL A 56 -11.79 -16.21 9.02
CA VAL A 56 -12.75 -15.52 8.16
C VAL A 56 -13.99 -15.32 9.01
N GLN A 57 -14.24 -14.08 9.42
CA GLN A 57 -15.53 -13.73 10.00
C GLN A 57 -16.51 -13.63 8.84
N ASP A 58 -17.59 -14.39 8.89
CA ASP A 58 -18.71 -14.22 7.97
C ASP A 58 -19.32 -12.84 8.22
N LYS A 59 -18.88 -11.84 7.45
CA LYS A 59 -19.48 -10.52 7.48
C LYS A 59 -20.82 -10.62 6.78
N LYS A 60 -21.92 -10.51 7.53
CA LYS A 60 -23.25 -10.35 6.94
C LYS A 60 -23.30 -8.96 6.32
N SER A 61 -23.09 -8.86 5.01
CA SER A 61 -23.31 -7.66 4.21
C SER A 61 -24.43 -7.89 3.20
N THR A 62 -25.11 -6.82 2.81
CA THR A 62 -26.04 -6.81 1.67
C THR A 62 -25.48 -5.89 0.60
N THR A 63 -25.65 -6.26 -0.67
CA THR A 63 -25.20 -5.42 -1.78
C THR A 63 -26.35 -4.57 -2.30
N MET A 64 -26.13 -3.26 -2.44
CA MET A 64 -27.07 -2.34 -3.08
C MET A 64 -26.43 -1.57 -4.22
N GLN A 65 -27.22 -1.22 -5.24
CA GLN A 65 -26.77 -0.41 -6.36
C GLN A 65 -26.97 1.08 -6.05
N CYS A 66 -25.91 1.88 -6.18
CA CYS A 66 -26.00 3.33 -6.06
C CYS A 66 -26.84 3.89 -7.23
N PRO A 67 -27.94 4.61 -6.97
CA PRO A 67 -28.80 5.11 -8.03
C PRO A 67 -28.18 6.25 -8.85
N SER A 68 -27.14 6.91 -8.33
CA SER A 68 -26.49 8.05 -8.98
C SER A 68 -25.41 7.64 -9.98
N CYS A 69 -24.56 6.66 -9.62
CA CYS A 69 -23.41 6.27 -10.42
C CYS A 69 -23.43 4.78 -10.84
N GLY A 70 -24.42 4.00 -10.40
CA GLY A 70 -24.55 2.58 -10.74
C GLY A 70 -23.59 1.64 -10.03
N ALA A 71 -22.74 2.14 -9.13
CA ALA A 71 -21.79 1.32 -8.38
C ALA A 71 -22.50 0.31 -7.45
N MET A 72 -21.96 -0.90 -7.37
CA MET A 72 -22.40 -1.93 -6.43
C MET A 72 -21.63 -1.74 -5.12
N VAL A 73 -22.35 -1.49 -4.01
CA VAL A 73 -21.76 -1.23 -2.70
C VAL A 73 -22.22 -2.30 -1.71
N GLU A 74 -21.27 -2.94 -1.05
CA GLU A 74 -21.56 -3.78 0.11
C GLU A 74 -21.79 -2.90 1.35
N VAL A 75 -22.97 -3.01 1.93
CA VAL A 75 -23.36 -2.34 3.18
C VAL A 75 -23.60 -3.37 4.27
N GLU A 76 -23.38 -2.99 5.52
CA GLU A 76 -23.88 -3.77 6.65
C GLU A 76 -25.41 -3.62 6.70
N PRO A 77 -26.17 -4.68 7.03
CA PRO A 77 -27.64 -4.61 7.11
C PRO A 77 -28.13 -3.58 8.13
#